data_AF-A0AAV2SYI8-F1
#
_entry.id   AF-A0AAV2SYI8-F1
#
_cell.length_a   1.000
_cell.length_b   1.000
_cell.length_c   1.000
_cell.angle_alpha   90.00
_cell.angle_beta   90.00
_cell.angle_gamma   90.00
#
_symmetry.space_group_name_H-M   'P 1'
#
loop_
_entity.id
_entity.type
_entity.pdbx_description
1 polymer ?
#
loop_
_entity_poly.entity_id
_entity_poly.type
_entity_poly.pdbx_seq_one_letter_code
_entity_poly.pdbx_strand_id
1 'polypeptide(L)'
;MLECESHEIAVWKLWVYLVEHYDNLPDPTLPSTALHLALSTAANPSTSPRVLRQVLTGVERLVLVQHHTTNTVEVIFKLVMDLVLNGSPSTSLTALPLFITALYANVRNTTTLPADMASDPETLLLVMEKLGVLFDRIRVGYPHEAGVIAGLLGPTLLDVLPASQILNKVITEYISSHQPHPHLLACTLFQVFEGAMSEGGEGLVQEWVLLSLSNFTQRSPVSLAVWCLTCFFIAASSNRWLRAAFPSVQASLGQLMPRDIQIFCLSASQFRQSLPHQEQKVKFDAVFEVVATPGSPFAELLDCLEY
;
A
#
# COMPACT_ATOMS: atom_id res chain seq x y z
N MET A 1 -20.94 -24.86 -23.05
CA MET A 1 -20.22 -23.73 -22.43
C MET A 1 -18.81 -24.10 -21.99
N LEU A 2 -18.59 -25.12 -21.14
CA LEU A 2 -17.26 -25.54 -20.68
C LEU A 2 -16.28 -25.96 -21.81
N GLU A 3 -16.77 -26.61 -22.87
CA GLU A 3 -15.94 -26.99 -24.03
C GLU A 3 -15.53 -25.77 -24.87
N CYS A 4 -16.40 -24.77 -25.00
CA CYS A 4 -16.10 -23.50 -25.68
C CYS A 4 -15.06 -22.68 -24.90
N GLU A 5 -15.20 -22.61 -23.58
CA GLU A 5 -14.24 -21.95 -22.69
C GLU A 5 -12.87 -22.62 -22.75
N SER A 6 -12.84 -23.94 -22.78
CA SER A 6 -11.58 -24.71 -22.91
C SER A 6 -10.90 -24.47 -24.25
N HIS A 7 -11.70 -24.34 -25.33
CA HIS A 7 -11.20 -23.97 -26.65
C HIS A 7 -10.60 -22.56 -26.64
N GLU A 8 -11.30 -21.56 -26.10
CA GLU A 8 -10.79 -20.18 -25.98
C GLU A 8 -9.48 -20.11 -25.20
N ILE A 9 -9.38 -20.81 -24.06
CA ILE A 9 -8.16 -20.88 -23.26
C ILE A 9 -7.00 -21.51 -24.08
N ALA A 10 -7.27 -22.57 -24.85
CA ALA A 10 -6.26 -23.20 -25.69
C ALA A 10 -5.77 -22.27 -26.81
N VAL A 11 -6.69 -21.53 -27.44
CA VAL A 11 -6.38 -20.50 -28.44
C VAL A 11 -5.49 -19.43 -27.82
N TRP A 12 -5.82 -18.90 -26.64
CA TRP A 12 -5.01 -17.91 -25.96
C TRP A 12 -3.59 -18.38 -25.65
N LYS A 13 -3.44 -19.63 -25.19
CA LYS A 13 -2.11 -20.22 -24.94
C LYS A 13 -1.27 -20.31 -26.22
N LEU A 14 -1.89 -20.76 -27.31
CA LEU A 14 -1.22 -20.83 -28.61
C LEU A 14 -0.80 -19.44 -29.10
N TRP A 15 -1.67 -18.45 -28.95
CA TRP A 15 -1.38 -17.06 -29.34
C TRP A 15 -0.20 -16.48 -28.57
N VAL A 16 -0.17 -16.61 -27.24
CA VAL A 16 0.96 -16.15 -26.42
C VAL A 16 2.25 -16.84 -26.83
N TYR A 17 2.22 -18.16 -27.06
CA TYR A 17 3.39 -18.92 -27.49
C TYR A 17 3.91 -18.46 -28.87
N LEU A 18 3.01 -18.23 -29.83
CA LEU A 18 3.38 -17.76 -31.16
C LEU A 18 4.01 -16.36 -31.11
N VAL A 19 3.40 -15.44 -30.36
CA VAL A 19 3.91 -14.08 -30.20
C VAL A 19 5.27 -14.09 -29.50
N GLU A 20 5.44 -14.90 -28.45
CA GLU A 20 6.68 -14.97 -27.67
C GLU A 20 7.87 -15.55 -28.44
N HIS A 21 7.67 -16.64 -29.21
CA HIS A 21 8.78 -17.45 -29.73
C HIS A 21 9.07 -17.30 -31.22
N TYR A 22 8.20 -16.65 -32.00
CA TYR A 22 8.41 -16.49 -33.42
C TYR A 22 8.80 -15.05 -33.75
N ASP A 23 10.10 -14.79 -33.83
CA ASP A 23 10.63 -13.47 -34.27
C ASP A 23 10.34 -13.20 -35.76
N ASN A 24 10.29 -14.26 -36.56
CA ASN A 24 9.96 -14.22 -38.00
C ASN A 24 8.53 -14.73 -38.23
N LEU A 25 7.55 -14.07 -37.62
CA LEU A 25 6.15 -14.36 -37.90
C LEU A 25 5.83 -14.06 -39.38
N PRO A 26 5.01 -14.90 -40.04
CA PRO A 26 4.54 -14.61 -41.39
C PRO A 26 3.76 -13.30 -41.48
N ASP A 27 3.12 -12.90 -40.37
CA ASP A 27 2.39 -11.66 -40.20
C ASP A 27 3.03 -10.82 -39.08
N PRO A 28 3.70 -9.69 -39.40
CA PRO A 28 4.33 -8.82 -38.41
C PRO A 28 3.31 -8.04 -37.55
N THR A 29 2.03 -8.04 -37.92
CA THR A 29 0.96 -7.36 -37.15
C THR A 29 0.38 -8.24 -36.03
N LEU A 30 0.69 -9.54 -36.03
CA LEU A 30 0.13 -10.49 -35.06
C LEU A 30 0.32 -10.05 -33.59
N PRO A 31 1.49 -9.56 -33.12
CA PRO A 31 1.65 -9.15 -31.73
C PRO A 31 0.73 -8.00 -31.32
N SER A 32 0.54 -7.00 -32.18
CA SER A 32 -0.33 -5.85 -31.88
C SER A 32 -1.81 -6.23 -31.94
N THR A 33 -2.20 -7.09 -32.89
CA THR A 33 -3.55 -7.66 -32.95
C THR A 33 -3.84 -8.54 -31.73
N ALA A 34 -2.88 -9.37 -31.31
CA ALA A 34 -2.98 -10.23 -30.13
C ALA A 34 -3.24 -9.42 -28.87
N LEU A 35 -2.45 -8.36 -28.68
CA LEU A 35 -2.61 -7.47 -27.54
C LEU A 35 -3.96 -6.75 -27.59
N HIS A 36 -4.35 -6.19 -28.73
CA HIS A 36 -5.64 -5.53 -28.85
C HIS A 36 -6.80 -6.47 -28.52
N LEU A 37 -6.77 -7.71 -29.03
CA LEU A 37 -7.76 -8.72 -28.71
C LEU A 37 -7.76 -9.04 -27.21
N ALA A 38 -6.59 -9.22 -26.60
CA ALA A 38 -6.45 -9.51 -25.18
C ALA A 38 -7.05 -8.41 -24.31
N LEU A 39 -6.73 -7.14 -24.61
CA LEU A 39 -7.28 -5.98 -23.90
C LEU A 39 -8.80 -5.88 -24.08
N SER A 40 -9.31 -6.13 -25.29
CA SER A 40 -10.76 -6.13 -25.56
C SER A 40 -11.50 -7.24 -24.82
N THR A 41 -10.90 -8.44 -24.72
CA THR A 41 -11.45 -9.56 -23.95
C THR A 41 -11.41 -9.27 -22.46
N ALA A 42 -10.34 -8.68 -21.95
CA ALA A 42 -10.22 -8.32 -20.54
C ALA A 42 -11.18 -7.20 -20.12
N ALA A 43 -11.43 -6.22 -21.00
CA ALA A 43 -12.38 -5.12 -20.77
C ALA A 43 -13.85 -5.57 -20.86
N ASN A 44 -14.14 -6.74 -21.46
CA ASN A 44 -15.50 -7.22 -21.62
C ASN A 44 -16.03 -7.82 -20.29
N PRO A 45 -17.10 -7.26 -19.70
CA PRO A 45 -17.63 -7.74 -18.42
C PRO A 45 -18.29 -9.14 -18.50
N SER A 46 -18.57 -9.64 -19.72
CA SER A 46 -19.10 -10.99 -19.93
C SER A 46 -18.03 -12.08 -19.97
N THR A 47 -16.75 -11.71 -19.95
CA THR A 47 -15.63 -12.66 -19.98
C THR A 47 -15.61 -13.49 -18.70
N SER A 48 -15.49 -14.81 -18.85
CA SER A 48 -15.44 -15.71 -17.69
C SER A 48 -14.15 -15.47 -16.88
N PRO A 49 -14.16 -15.71 -15.55
CA PRO A 49 -12.96 -15.54 -14.73
C PRO A 49 -11.76 -16.40 -15.18
N ARG A 50 -12.00 -17.57 -15.77
CA ARG A 50 -10.91 -18.45 -16.24
C ARG A 50 -10.26 -17.93 -17.52
N VAL A 51 -11.08 -17.44 -18.45
CA VAL A 51 -10.59 -16.81 -19.69
C VAL A 51 -9.87 -15.51 -19.34
N LEU A 52 -10.45 -14.67 -18.48
CA LEU A 52 -9.80 -13.44 -18.01
C LEU A 52 -8.42 -13.75 -17.42
N ARG A 53 -8.31 -14.72 -16.52
CA ARG A 53 -7.03 -15.12 -15.94
C ARG A 53 -6.03 -15.56 -17.00
N GLN A 54 -6.45 -16.39 -17.96
CA GLN A 54 -5.58 -16.85 -19.03
C GLN A 54 -5.09 -15.69 -19.92
N VAL A 55 -5.96 -14.73 -20.21
CA VAL A 55 -5.64 -13.53 -20.99
C VAL A 55 -4.64 -12.67 -20.23
N LEU A 56 -4.93 -12.31 -18.97
CA LEU A 56 -4.06 -11.42 -18.19
C LEU A 56 -2.69 -12.04 -17.89
N THR A 57 -2.63 -13.33 -17.54
CA THR A 57 -1.34 -14.05 -17.38
C THR A 57 -0.57 -14.14 -18.70
N GLY A 58 -1.28 -14.26 -19.83
CA GLY A 58 -0.68 -14.22 -21.16
C GLY A 58 -0.02 -12.86 -21.44
N VAL A 59 -0.76 -11.77 -21.22
CA VAL A 59 -0.26 -10.40 -21.38
C VAL A 59 0.91 -10.12 -20.43
N GLU A 60 0.82 -10.57 -19.17
CA GLU A 60 1.90 -10.43 -18.18
C GLU A 60 3.20 -11.08 -18.66
N ARG A 61 3.12 -12.29 -19.21
CA ARG A 61 4.27 -12.99 -19.77
C ARG A 61 4.88 -12.23 -20.95
N LEU A 62 4.05 -11.67 -21.83
CA LEU A 62 4.54 -10.86 -22.95
C LEU A 62 5.24 -9.59 -22.46
N VAL A 63 4.70 -8.91 -21.44
CA VAL A 63 5.35 -7.75 -20.80
C VAL A 63 6.74 -8.10 -20.24
N LEU A 64 6.91 -9.32 -19.69
CA LEU A 64 8.18 -9.76 -19.11
C LEU A 64 9.21 -10.19 -20.15
N VAL A 65 8.79 -10.89 -21.20
CA VAL A 65 9.69 -11.54 -22.18
C VAL A 65 10.01 -10.61 -23.35
N GLN A 66 9.07 -9.77 -23.76
CA GLN A 66 9.22 -8.89 -24.91
C GLN A 66 9.55 -7.47 -24.45
N HIS A 67 10.53 -6.85 -25.11
CA HIS A 67 10.77 -5.41 -24.99
C HIS A 67 9.63 -4.63 -25.68
N HIS A 68 8.47 -4.57 -25.05
CA HIS A 68 7.37 -3.74 -25.52
C HIS A 68 7.71 -2.26 -25.43
N THR A 69 7.11 -1.47 -26.31
CA THR A 69 7.27 -0.01 -26.26
C THR A 69 6.63 0.57 -24.99
N THR A 70 7.18 1.69 -24.49
CA THR A 70 6.65 2.39 -23.30
C THR A 70 5.15 2.68 -23.42
N ASN A 71 4.70 3.11 -24.61
CA ASN A 71 3.28 3.39 -24.89
C ASN A 71 2.40 2.15 -24.73
N THR A 72 2.90 0.97 -25.14
CA THR A 72 2.17 -0.30 -25.02
C THR A 72 1.96 -0.67 -23.56
N VAL A 73 3.01 -0.55 -22.73
CA VAL A 73 2.95 -0.82 -21.29
C VAL A 73 1.97 0.13 -20.59
N GLU A 74 1.96 1.40 -20.99
CA GLU A 74 1.05 2.40 -20.42
C GLU A 74 -0.44 2.09 -20.71
N VAL A 75 -0.76 1.67 -21.93
CA VAL A 75 -2.13 1.25 -22.29
C VAL A 75 -2.55 0.02 -21.48
N ILE A 76 -1.68 -0.97 -21.34
CA ILE A 76 -1.92 -2.15 -20.50
C ILE A 76 -2.16 -1.72 -19.06
N PHE A 77 -1.30 -0.85 -18.53
CA PHE A 77 -1.40 -0.43 -17.14
C PHE A 77 -2.71 0.32 -16.87
N LYS A 78 -3.13 1.20 -17.78
CA LYS A 78 -4.41 1.91 -17.66
C LYS A 78 -5.61 0.98 -17.57
N LEU A 79 -5.67 -0.05 -18.42
CA LEU A 79 -6.73 -1.06 -18.35
C LEU A 79 -6.70 -1.79 -17.01
N VAL A 80 -5.52 -2.21 -16.57
CA VAL A 80 -5.40 -3.04 -15.37
C VAL A 80 -5.66 -2.24 -14.09
N MET A 81 -5.31 -0.94 -14.06
CA MET A 81 -5.74 -0.02 -13.00
C MET A 81 -7.27 0.02 -12.88
N ASP A 82 -7.98 0.14 -14.00
CA ASP A 82 -9.45 0.12 -14.02
C ASP A 82 -10.02 -1.22 -13.53
N LEU A 83 -9.46 -2.35 -13.97
CA LEU A 83 -9.86 -3.69 -13.52
C LEU A 83 -9.62 -3.91 -12.03
N VAL A 84 -8.51 -3.40 -11.48
CA VAL A 84 -8.22 -3.48 -10.03
C VAL A 84 -9.18 -2.60 -9.23
N LEU A 85 -9.41 -1.36 -9.67
CA LEU A 85 -10.21 -0.38 -8.96
C LEU A 85 -11.71 -0.70 -9.01
N ASN A 86 -12.23 -0.98 -10.20
CA ASN A 86 -13.67 -1.05 -10.48
C ASN A 86 -14.18 -2.49 -10.68
N GLY A 87 -13.28 -3.47 -10.84
CA GLY A 87 -13.65 -4.86 -11.05
C GLY A 87 -14.34 -5.52 -9.86
N SER A 88 -15.02 -6.64 -10.14
CA SER A 88 -15.46 -7.56 -9.09
C SER A 88 -14.26 -8.14 -8.33
N PRO A 89 -14.43 -8.71 -7.13
CA PRO A 89 -13.30 -9.25 -6.36
C PRO A 89 -12.46 -10.28 -7.11
N SER A 90 -13.10 -11.15 -7.90
CA SER A 90 -12.41 -12.11 -8.74
C SER A 90 -11.63 -11.42 -9.87
N THR A 91 -12.19 -10.37 -10.47
CA THR A 91 -11.54 -9.55 -11.51
C THR A 91 -10.33 -8.80 -10.94
N SER A 92 -10.51 -8.07 -9.83
CA SER A 92 -9.48 -7.25 -9.22
C SER A 92 -8.27 -8.08 -8.77
N LEU A 93 -8.50 -9.20 -8.08
CA LEU A 93 -7.43 -10.11 -7.67
C LEU A 93 -6.74 -10.81 -8.84
N THR A 94 -7.46 -11.09 -9.93
CA THR A 94 -6.87 -11.68 -11.14
C THR A 94 -6.01 -10.66 -11.89
N ALA A 95 -6.37 -9.37 -11.83
CA ALA A 95 -5.66 -8.28 -12.47
C ALA A 95 -4.40 -7.83 -11.71
N LEU A 96 -4.35 -8.06 -10.39
CA LEU A 96 -3.27 -7.59 -9.52
C LEU A 96 -1.85 -8.02 -9.94
N PRO A 97 -1.56 -9.27 -10.35
CA PRO A 97 -0.20 -9.64 -10.79
C PRO A 97 0.28 -8.81 -11.98
N LEU A 98 -0.57 -8.67 -13.01
CA LEU A 98 -0.28 -7.84 -14.17
C LEU A 98 -0.17 -6.36 -13.80
N PHE A 99 -0.93 -5.88 -12.81
CA PHE A 99 -0.81 -4.50 -12.30
C PHE A 99 0.62 -4.24 -11.80
N ILE A 100 1.11 -5.13 -10.96
CA ILE A 100 2.44 -5.02 -10.35
C ILE A 100 3.52 -5.15 -11.43
N THR A 101 3.41 -6.14 -12.33
CA THR A 101 4.33 -6.31 -13.45
C THR A 101 4.37 -5.08 -14.37
N ALA A 102 3.21 -4.51 -14.71
CA ALA A 102 3.11 -3.31 -15.54
C ALA A 102 3.66 -2.06 -14.82
N LEU A 103 3.44 -1.93 -13.50
CA LEU A 103 4.02 -0.88 -12.68
C LEU A 103 5.54 -0.91 -12.75
N TYR A 104 6.17 -2.06 -12.47
CA TYR A 104 7.63 -2.20 -12.51
C TYR A 104 8.20 -1.97 -13.91
N ALA A 105 7.54 -2.46 -14.96
CA ALA A 105 7.94 -2.20 -16.33
C ALA A 105 7.85 -0.70 -16.68
N ASN A 106 6.81 -0.01 -16.22
CA ASN A 106 6.63 1.42 -16.44
C ASN A 106 7.69 2.25 -15.70
N VAL A 107 7.97 1.92 -14.44
CA VAL A 107 9.02 2.56 -13.64
C VAL A 107 10.39 2.36 -14.28
N ARG A 108 10.76 1.13 -14.64
CA ARG A 108 12.04 0.83 -15.31
C ARG A 108 12.23 1.57 -16.64
N ASN A 109 11.15 1.79 -17.39
CA ASN A 109 11.20 2.52 -18.65
C ASN A 109 11.30 4.04 -18.47
N THR A 110 10.93 4.55 -17.29
CA THR A 110 10.86 5.99 -17.00
C THR A 110 12.09 6.44 -16.21
N THR A 111 12.62 5.60 -15.33
CA THR A 111 13.75 5.93 -14.45
C THR A 111 14.71 4.76 -14.27
N THR A 112 15.99 5.09 -14.10
CA THR A 112 17.07 4.13 -13.87
C THR A 112 17.18 3.70 -12.40
N LEU A 113 16.85 4.59 -11.45
CA LEU A 113 16.92 4.33 -10.01
C LEU A 113 15.84 5.11 -9.22
N PRO A 114 15.37 4.59 -8.07
CA PRO A 114 14.47 5.32 -7.16
C PRO A 114 15.05 6.64 -6.63
N ALA A 115 16.37 6.77 -6.57
CA ALA A 115 17.04 8.01 -6.18
C ALA A 115 16.91 9.11 -7.25
N ASP A 116 16.86 8.73 -8.53
CA ASP A 116 16.70 9.67 -9.64
C ASP A 116 15.27 10.22 -9.69
N MET A 117 14.28 9.42 -9.27
CA MET A 117 12.87 9.81 -9.15
C MET A 117 12.65 10.99 -8.18
N ALA A 118 13.48 11.12 -7.14
CA ALA A 118 13.37 12.24 -6.20
C ALA A 118 13.71 13.60 -6.85
N SER A 119 14.40 13.59 -8.00
CA SER A 119 14.78 14.79 -8.74
C SER A 119 13.72 15.22 -9.77
N ASP A 120 12.72 14.37 -10.05
CA ASP A 120 11.63 14.66 -10.97
C ASP A 120 10.25 14.60 -10.27
N PRO A 121 9.73 15.76 -9.83
CA PRO A 121 8.47 15.82 -9.09
C PRO A 121 7.25 15.42 -9.93
N GLU A 122 7.30 15.55 -11.26
CA GLU A 122 6.19 15.18 -12.14
C GLU A 122 6.06 13.66 -12.24
N THR A 123 7.18 12.97 -12.46
CA THR A 123 7.21 11.50 -12.47
C THR A 123 6.85 10.92 -11.10
N LEU A 124 7.34 11.53 -10.01
CA LEU A 124 6.96 11.13 -8.65
C LEU A 124 5.45 11.21 -8.43
N LEU A 125 4.83 12.33 -8.80
CA LEU A 125 3.38 12.54 -8.66
C LEU A 125 2.60 11.51 -9.46
N LEU A 126 3.00 11.25 -10.71
CA LEU A 126 2.34 10.28 -11.58
C LEU A 126 2.41 8.86 -11.00
N VAL A 127 3.56 8.46 -10.46
CA VAL A 127 3.73 7.14 -9.83
C VAL A 127 2.93 7.04 -8.53
N MET A 128 2.89 8.10 -7.72
CA MET A 128 2.05 8.14 -6.52
C MET A 128 0.55 8.04 -6.86
N GLU A 129 0.09 8.68 -7.93
CA GLU A 129 -1.29 8.57 -8.41
C GLU A 129 -1.62 7.13 -8.82
N LYS A 130 -0.74 6.50 -9.60
CA LYS A 130 -0.87 5.09 -10.02
C LYS A 130 -0.94 4.13 -8.84
N LEU A 131 -0.07 4.33 -7.83
CA LEU A 131 -0.08 3.54 -6.59
C LEU A 131 -1.29 3.85 -5.70
N GLY A 132 -1.88 5.04 -5.84
CA GLY A 132 -3.11 5.45 -5.16
C GLY A 132 -4.27 4.49 -5.38
N VAL A 133 -4.34 3.85 -6.56
CA VAL A 133 -5.35 2.83 -6.89
C VAL A 133 -5.40 1.70 -5.87
N LEU A 134 -4.26 1.28 -5.32
CA LEU A 134 -4.22 0.21 -4.31
C LEU A 134 -4.83 0.67 -2.98
N PHE A 135 -4.56 1.91 -2.55
CA PHE A 135 -5.17 2.48 -1.36
C PHE A 135 -6.68 2.64 -1.52
N ASP A 136 -7.12 3.16 -2.67
CA ASP A 136 -8.53 3.31 -2.98
C ASP A 136 -9.23 1.95 -2.99
N ARG A 137 -8.60 0.92 -3.56
CA ARG A 137 -9.17 -0.41 -3.58
C ARG A 137 -9.22 -1.07 -2.20
N ILE A 138 -8.23 -0.85 -1.33
CA ILE A 138 -8.31 -1.27 0.08
C ILE A 138 -9.50 -0.61 0.77
N ARG A 139 -9.78 0.66 0.46
CA ARG A 139 -10.85 1.44 1.11
C ARG A 139 -12.25 0.96 0.71
N VAL A 140 -12.47 0.63 -0.57
CA VAL A 140 -13.80 0.25 -1.08
C VAL A 140 -14.01 -1.26 -1.20
N GLY A 141 -12.93 -2.03 -1.08
CA GLY A 141 -12.91 -3.45 -1.37
C GLY A 141 -13.49 -4.34 -0.27
N TYR A 142 -13.72 -5.61 -0.61
CA TYR A 142 -14.11 -6.62 0.38
C TYR A 142 -12.94 -6.96 1.31
N PRO A 143 -13.18 -7.30 2.60
CA PRO A 143 -12.10 -7.50 3.58
C PRO A 143 -10.99 -8.48 3.14
N HIS A 144 -11.35 -9.57 2.46
CA HIS A 144 -10.40 -10.57 2.00
C HIS A 144 -9.50 -10.05 0.88
N GLU A 145 -10.05 -9.26 -0.06
CA GLU A 145 -9.28 -8.70 -1.16
C GLU A 145 -8.40 -7.54 -0.66
N ALA A 146 -8.95 -6.70 0.21
CA ALA A 146 -8.23 -5.62 0.86
C ALA A 146 -7.05 -6.17 1.65
N GLY A 147 -7.22 -7.32 2.32
CA GLY A 147 -6.14 -8.02 3.01
C GLY A 147 -5.00 -8.46 2.09
N VAL A 148 -5.31 -9.02 0.93
CA VAL A 148 -4.29 -9.40 -0.08
C VAL A 148 -3.57 -8.17 -0.61
N ILE A 149 -4.30 -7.12 -0.99
CA ILE A 149 -3.72 -5.89 -1.54
C ILE A 149 -2.85 -5.20 -0.48
N ALA A 150 -3.32 -5.06 0.75
CA ALA A 150 -2.56 -4.45 1.84
C ALA A 150 -1.29 -5.24 2.21
N GLY A 151 -1.33 -6.58 2.11
CA GLY A 151 -0.17 -7.43 2.32
C GLY A 151 0.95 -7.21 1.31
N LEU A 152 0.62 -6.76 0.09
CA LEU A 152 1.58 -6.45 -0.98
C LEU A 152 1.95 -4.97 -1.04
N LEU A 153 1.15 -4.10 -0.42
CA LEU A 153 1.25 -2.65 -0.56
C LEU A 153 2.61 -2.12 -0.08
N GLY A 154 3.01 -2.42 1.16
CA GLY A 154 4.24 -1.89 1.73
C GLY A 154 5.51 -2.23 0.93
N PRO A 155 5.78 -3.51 0.60
CA PRO A 155 6.90 -3.88 -0.26
C PRO A 155 6.84 -3.19 -1.63
N THR A 156 5.68 -3.16 -2.27
CA THR A 156 5.50 -2.51 -3.58
C THR A 156 5.79 -1.01 -3.53
N LEU A 157 5.37 -0.31 -2.47
CA LEU A 157 5.66 1.11 -2.29
C LEU A 157 7.15 1.35 -2.12
N LEU A 158 7.81 0.58 -1.27
CA LEU A 158 9.23 0.76 -0.92
C LEU A 158 10.19 0.34 -2.03
N ASP A 159 9.77 -0.57 -2.90
CA ASP A 159 10.56 -0.95 -4.08
C ASP A 159 10.53 0.13 -5.18
N VAL A 160 9.50 0.98 -5.20
CA VAL A 160 9.26 1.98 -6.27
C VAL A 160 9.57 3.40 -5.84
N LEU A 161 9.33 3.75 -4.57
CA LEU A 161 9.42 5.12 -4.05
C LEU A 161 10.29 5.16 -2.80
N PRO A 162 11.09 6.24 -2.59
CA PRO A 162 11.71 6.51 -1.31
C PRO A 162 10.66 6.60 -0.19
N ALA A 163 10.94 5.96 0.94
CA ALA A 163 10.05 5.91 2.10
C ALA A 163 9.67 7.31 2.60
N SER A 164 10.64 8.22 2.59
CA SER A 164 10.48 9.64 2.94
C SER A 164 9.40 10.35 2.11
N GLN A 165 9.22 9.99 0.84
CA GLN A 165 8.25 10.63 -0.07
C GLN A 165 6.82 10.07 0.10
N ILE A 166 6.69 8.79 0.48
CA ILE A 166 5.38 8.14 0.62
C ILE A 166 4.83 8.21 2.06
N LEU A 167 5.68 8.56 3.03
CA LEU A 167 5.37 8.61 4.46
C LEU A 167 4.05 9.36 4.75
N ASN A 168 3.91 10.60 4.28
CA ASN A 168 2.72 11.41 4.51
C ASN A 168 1.44 10.76 3.98
N LYS A 169 1.50 10.18 2.78
CA LYS A 169 0.34 9.51 2.17
C LYS A 169 -0.10 8.32 3.02
N VAL A 170 0.84 7.47 3.44
CA VAL A 170 0.54 6.30 4.28
C VAL A 170 -0.05 6.71 5.62
N ILE A 171 0.50 7.74 6.26
CA ILE A 171 -0.03 8.30 7.51
C ILE A 171 -1.46 8.82 7.31
N THR A 172 -1.69 9.61 6.27
CA THR A 172 -3.00 10.19 5.96
C THR A 172 -4.05 9.11 5.70
N GLU A 173 -3.70 8.08 4.93
CA GLU A 173 -4.57 6.93 4.63
C GLU A 173 -4.88 6.10 5.88
N TYR A 174 -3.91 5.97 6.79
CA TYR A 174 -4.06 5.22 8.04
C TYR A 174 -4.96 5.95 9.06
N ILE A 175 -4.84 7.28 9.15
CA ILE A 175 -5.61 8.13 10.08
C ILE A 175 -7.03 8.38 9.58
N SER A 176 -7.24 8.37 8.27
CA SER A 176 -8.51 8.71 7.63
C SER A 176 -9.71 8.04 8.30
N SER A 177 -10.74 8.83 8.62
CA SER A 177 -12.02 8.35 9.13
C SER A 177 -12.79 7.51 8.10
N HIS A 178 -12.46 7.68 6.81
CA HIS A 178 -13.04 6.92 5.71
C HIS A 178 -12.34 5.58 5.45
N GLN A 179 -11.28 5.25 6.21
CA GLN A 179 -10.57 3.98 6.06
C GLN A 179 -11.24 2.89 6.92
N PRO A 180 -11.99 1.92 6.34
CA PRO A 180 -12.63 0.85 7.10
C PRO A 180 -11.64 -0.20 7.64
N HIS A 181 -10.42 -0.25 7.10
CA HIS A 181 -9.45 -1.30 7.40
C HIS A 181 -8.10 -0.78 7.92
N PRO A 182 -8.08 0.00 9.02
CA PRO A 182 -6.82 0.54 9.57
C PRO A 182 -5.85 -0.57 10.01
N HIS A 183 -6.36 -1.72 10.46
CA HIS A 183 -5.55 -2.91 10.81
C HIS A 183 -4.75 -3.48 9.63
N LEU A 184 -5.25 -3.34 8.40
CA LEU A 184 -4.54 -3.79 7.21
C LEU A 184 -3.41 -2.83 6.85
N LEU A 185 -3.63 -1.52 6.99
CA LEU A 185 -2.62 -0.50 6.71
C LEU A 185 -1.54 -0.37 7.80
N ALA A 186 -1.78 -0.86 9.02
CA ALA A 186 -0.81 -0.80 10.11
C ALA A 186 0.54 -1.42 9.74
N CYS A 187 0.53 -2.56 9.02
CA CYS A 187 1.76 -3.21 8.57
C CYS A 187 2.51 -2.39 7.53
N THR A 188 1.79 -1.79 6.56
CA THR A 188 2.37 -0.87 5.57
C THR A 188 2.99 0.35 6.25
N LEU A 189 2.29 0.94 7.22
CA LEU A 189 2.81 2.04 8.03
C LEU A 189 4.11 1.66 8.75
N PHE A 190 4.13 0.49 9.40
CA PHE A 190 5.31 0.00 10.12
C PHE A 190 6.53 -0.17 9.20
N GLN A 191 6.33 -0.76 8.01
CA GLN A 191 7.37 -0.95 7.00
C GLN A 191 7.88 0.38 6.44
N VAL A 192 6.97 1.32 6.14
CA VAL A 192 7.34 2.64 5.61
C VAL A 192 8.09 3.47 6.66
N PHE A 193 7.72 3.39 7.93
CA PHE A 193 8.46 4.02 9.02
C PHE A 193 9.87 3.43 9.15
N GLU A 194 10.01 2.10 9.03
CA GLU A 194 11.30 1.42 9.02
C GLU A 194 12.19 1.90 7.86
N GLY A 195 11.64 2.00 6.65
CA GLY A 195 12.33 2.57 5.49
C GLY A 195 12.70 4.04 5.68
N ALA A 196 11.80 4.85 6.23
CA ALA A 196 12.07 6.28 6.44
C ALA A 196 13.16 6.51 7.49
N MET A 197 13.21 5.69 8.54
CA MET A 197 14.29 5.73 9.54
C MET A 197 15.63 5.30 8.95
N SER A 198 15.66 4.35 8.01
CA SER A 198 16.91 3.94 7.36
C SER A 198 17.42 4.98 6.35
N GLU A 199 16.52 5.73 5.69
CA GLU A 199 16.85 6.81 4.76
C GLU A 199 17.28 8.11 5.45
N GLY A 200 16.45 8.61 6.38
CA GLY A 200 16.55 9.97 6.93
C GLY A 200 16.77 10.03 8.44
N GLY A 201 16.94 8.89 9.09
CA GLY A 201 17.05 8.77 10.55
C GLY A 201 15.72 8.94 11.29
N GLU A 202 15.77 8.83 12.61
CA GLU A 202 14.58 8.92 13.47
C GLU A 202 13.91 10.30 13.44
N GLY A 203 14.69 11.37 13.25
CA GLY A 203 14.19 12.75 13.31
C GLY A 203 13.09 13.06 12.30
N LEU A 204 13.21 12.53 11.07
CA LEU A 204 12.18 12.68 10.04
C LEU A 204 10.86 12.06 10.49
N VAL A 205 10.90 10.82 11.00
CA VAL A 205 9.70 10.11 11.45
C VAL A 205 9.09 10.79 12.68
N GLN A 206 9.93 11.26 13.62
CA GLN A 206 9.47 11.99 14.80
C GLN A 206 8.67 13.25 14.45
N GLU A 207 9.11 14.02 13.46
CA GLU A 207 8.39 15.21 13.00
C GLU A 207 7.00 14.87 12.45
N TRP A 208 6.94 13.88 11.55
CA TRP A 208 5.66 13.41 11.00
C TRP A 208 4.74 12.84 12.07
N VAL A 209 5.29 12.17 13.08
CA VAL A 209 4.50 11.68 14.21
C VAL A 209 3.86 12.86 14.95
N LEU A 210 4.64 13.86 15.34
CA LEU A 210 4.17 15.03 16.08
C LEU A 210 3.09 15.81 15.32
N LEU A 211 3.25 15.98 14.00
CA LEU A 211 2.27 16.65 13.13
C LEU A 211 0.94 15.89 13.04
N SER A 212 0.95 14.59 13.33
CA SER A 212 -0.21 13.70 13.12
C SER A 212 -0.99 13.40 14.40
N LEU A 213 -0.42 13.64 15.59
CA LEU A 213 -1.00 13.23 16.88
C LEU A 213 -2.41 13.78 17.11
N SER A 214 -2.62 15.06 16.81
CA SER A 214 -3.93 15.72 16.99
C SER A 214 -5.04 15.07 16.15
N ASN A 215 -4.71 14.56 14.96
CA ASN A 215 -5.68 13.89 14.10
C ASN A 215 -6.06 12.51 14.65
N PHE A 216 -5.13 11.83 15.32
CA PHE A 216 -5.43 10.55 15.98
C PHE A 216 -6.28 10.72 17.22
N THR A 217 -5.97 11.70 18.08
CA THR A 217 -6.70 11.89 19.34
C THR A 217 -8.17 12.29 19.13
N GLN A 218 -8.49 12.84 17.96
CA GLN A 218 -9.85 13.19 17.55
C GLN A 218 -10.63 12.00 16.95
N ARG A 219 -10.03 10.83 16.75
CA ARG A 219 -10.75 9.65 16.23
C ARG A 219 -11.73 9.09 17.26
N SER A 220 -12.85 8.61 16.73
CA SER A 220 -13.85 7.84 17.48
C SER A 220 -13.95 6.41 16.90
N PRO A 221 -14.12 5.37 17.74
CA PRO A 221 -14.11 5.40 19.20
C PRO A 221 -12.70 5.59 19.79
N VAL A 222 -12.61 5.99 21.07
CA VAL A 222 -11.32 6.19 21.77
C VAL A 222 -10.45 4.93 21.76
N SER A 223 -11.05 3.74 21.84
CA SER A 223 -10.29 2.48 21.74
C SER A 223 -9.55 2.34 20.42
N LEU A 224 -10.15 2.79 19.32
CA LEU A 224 -9.51 2.81 18.00
C LEU A 224 -8.40 3.87 17.95
N ALA A 225 -8.62 5.06 18.52
CA ALA A 225 -7.61 6.10 18.61
C ALA A 225 -6.35 5.62 19.36
N VAL A 226 -6.54 5.01 20.53
CA VAL A 226 -5.46 4.45 21.37
C VAL A 226 -4.75 3.31 20.65
N TRP A 227 -5.49 2.37 20.05
CA TRP A 227 -4.90 1.28 19.27
C TRP A 227 -4.06 1.80 18.09
N CYS A 228 -4.58 2.80 17.37
CA CYS A 228 -3.87 3.42 16.25
C CYS A 228 -2.59 4.13 16.70
N LEU A 229 -2.67 4.93 17.76
CA LEU A 229 -1.51 5.60 18.35
C LEU A 229 -0.47 4.61 18.85
N THR A 230 -0.89 3.51 19.46
CA THR A 230 0.02 2.46 19.94
C THR A 230 0.79 1.84 18.76
N CYS A 231 0.09 1.47 17.67
CA CYS A 231 0.74 1.00 16.45
C CYS A 231 1.71 2.05 15.88
N PHE A 232 1.30 3.31 15.89
CA PHE A 232 2.05 4.45 15.37
C PHE A 232 3.36 4.70 16.16
N PHE A 233 3.30 4.70 17.49
CA PHE A 233 4.48 4.84 18.34
C PHE A 233 5.42 3.65 18.26
N ILE A 234 4.88 2.43 18.19
CA ILE A 234 5.70 1.23 17.98
C ILE A 234 6.43 1.28 16.63
N ALA A 235 5.73 1.69 15.57
CA ALA A 235 6.32 1.86 14.24
C ALA A 235 7.45 2.90 14.23
N ALA A 236 7.29 4.00 14.98
CA ALA A 236 8.25 5.09 15.08
C ALA A 236 9.44 4.81 16.02
N SER A 237 9.40 3.69 16.75
CA SER A 237 10.45 3.36 17.72
C SER A 237 11.60 2.61 17.07
N SER A 238 12.83 2.92 17.48
CA SER A 238 14.04 2.13 17.23
C SER A 238 14.27 1.01 18.25
N ASN A 239 13.46 0.93 19.31
CA ASN A 239 13.57 -0.13 20.30
C ASN A 239 13.05 -1.46 19.75
N ARG A 240 13.96 -2.38 19.44
CA ARG A 240 13.68 -3.73 18.93
C ARG A 240 12.65 -4.51 19.75
N TRP A 241 12.61 -4.34 21.07
CA TRP A 241 11.70 -5.09 21.94
C TRP A 241 10.27 -4.55 21.85
N LEU A 242 10.14 -3.23 21.78
CA LEU A 242 8.86 -2.58 21.56
C LEU A 242 8.31 -2.92 20.16
N ARG A 243 9.18 -2.85 19.14
CA ARG A 243 8.86 -3.28 17.76
C ARG A 243 8.39 -4.74 17.68
N ALA A 244 9.02 -5.63 18.45
CA ALA A 244 8.62 -7.04 18.49
C ALA A 244 7.20 -7.28 19.05
N ALA A 245 6.65 -6.32 19.81
CA ALA A 245 5.27 -6.39 20.28
C ALA A 245 4.24 -6.06 19.19
N PHE A 246 4.65 -5.46 18.07
CA PHE A 246 3.76 -4.95 17.02
C PHE A 246 2.71 -5.97 16.55
N PRO A 247 3.04 -7.24 16.20
CA PRO A 247 2.04 -8.20 15.72
C PRO A 247 0.96 -8.49 16.77
N SER A 248 1.33 -8.49 18.06
CA SER A 248 0.37 -8.72 19.15
C SER A 248 -0.58 -7.54 19.34
N VAL A 249 -0.09 -6.31 19.20
CA VAL A 249 -0.93 -5.10 19.25
C VAL A 249 -1.84 -5.03 18.04
N GLN A 250 -1.32 -5.34 16.84
CA GLN A 250 -2.10 -5.31 15.60
C GLN A 250 -3.31 -6.26 15.67
N ALA A 251 -3.18 -7.41 16.33
CA ALA A 251 -4.25 -8.39 16.50
C ALA A 251 -5.38 -7.93 17.43
N SER A 252 -5.13 -6.96 18.32
CA SER A 252 -6.08 -6.49 19.34
C SER A 252 -6.89 -5.26 18.90
N LEU A 253 -7.31 -5.18 17.62
CA LEU A 253 -8.02 -4.03 17.07
C LEU A 253 -9.26 -3.67 17.92
N GLY A 254 -9.31 -2.40 18.37
CA GLY A 254 -10.46 -1.83 19.06
C GLY A 254 -10.65 -2.28 20.51
N GLN A 255 -9.70 -3.05 21.06
CA GLN A 255 -9.67 -3.40 22.48
C GLN A 255 -9.08 -2.24 23.30
N LEU A 256 -9.58 -2.10 24.53
CA LEU A 256 -9.08 -1.12 25.50
C LEU A 256 -8.96 -1.78 26.87
N MET A 257 -8.25 -2.91 26.91
CA MET A 257 -7.96 -3.60 28.17
C MET A 257 -6.85 -2.85 28.92
N PRO A 258 -6.72 -3.04 30.24
CA PRO A 258 -5.65 -2.39 31.00
C PRO A 258 -4.24 -2.64 30.45
N ARG A 259 -4.01 -3.83 29.87
CA ARG A 259 -2.75 -4.17 29.19
C ARG A 259 -2.52 -3.32 27.94
N ASP A 260 -3.57 -3.04 27.16
CA ASP A 260 -3.45 -2.21 25.95
C ASP A 260 -3.10 -0.77 26.32
N ILE A 261 -3.70 -0.25 27.40
CA ILE A 261 -3.38 1.09 27.94
C ILE A 261 -1.93 1.12 28.45
N GLN A 262 -1.46 0.07 29.14
CA GLN A 262 -0.06 0.00 29.58
C GLN A 262 0.92 0.00 28.39
N ILE A 263 0.64 -0.75 27.33
CA ILE A 263 1.48 -0.76 26.12
C ILE A 263 1.44 0.61 25.43
N PHE A 264 0.25 1.22 25.35
CA PHE A 264 0.08 2.58 24.84
C PHE A 264 0.97 3.55 25.62
N CYS A 265 0.82 3.63 26.95
CA CYS A 265 1.61 4.53 27.80
C CYS A 265 3.11 4.26 27.67
N LEU A 266 3.54 3.00 27.70
CA LEU A 266 4.96 2.65 27.53
C LEU A 266 5.51 3.11 26.17
N SER A 267 4.78 2.86 25.08
CA SER A 267 5.20 3.22 23.73
C SER A 267 5.26 4.75 23.53
N ALA A 268 4.27 5.46 24.07
CA ALA A 268 4.17 6.92 24.02
C ALA A 268 5.25 7.59 24.88
N SER A 269 5.47 7.13 26.12
CA SER A 269 6.54 7.63 27.00
C SER A 269 7.91 7.40 26.38
N GLN A 270 8.16 6.23 25.78
CA GLN A 270 9.41 5.94 25.09
C GLN A 270 9.62 6.87 23.88
N PHE A 271 8.58 7.09 23.07
CA PHE A 271 8.66 8.05 21.96
C PHE A 271 8.94 9.47 22.45
N ARG A 272 8.24 9.94 23.49
CA ARG A 272 8.50 11.27 24.05
C ARG A 272 9.93 11.41 24.56
N GLN A 273 10.48 10.37 25.19
CA GLN A 273 11.87 10.36 25.66
C GLN A 273 12.89 10.43 24.52
N SER A 274 12.60 9.84 23.36
CA SER A 274 13.49 9.86 22.19
C SER A 274 13.49 11.19 21.42
N LEU A 275 12.55 12.10 21.71
CA LEU A 275 12.53 13.44 21.12
C LEU A 275 13.76 14.25 21.56
N PRO A 276 14.55 14.81 20.62
CA PRO A 276 15.79 15.53 20.95
C PRO A 276 15.55 16.88 21.61
N HIS A 277 14.50 17.61 21.20
CA HIS A 277 14.26 18.99 21.63
C HIS A 277 13.15 19.10 22.67
N GLN A 278 13.36 19.95 23.68
CA GLN A 278 12.35 20.20 24.72
C GLN A 278 11.05 20.78 24.14
N GLU A 279 11.14 21.61 23.10
CA GLU A 279 9.97 22.16 22.42
C GLU A 279 9.08 21.08 21.80
N GLN A 280 9.68 20.00 21.26
CA GLN A 280 8.94 18.87 20.71
C GLN A 280 8.23 18.08 21.81
N LYS A 281 8.87 17.93 22.98
CA LYS A 281 8.25 17.29 24.16
C LYS A 281 7.06 18.10 24.66
N VAL A 282 7.19 19.43 24.75
CA VAL A 282 6.06 20.30 25.13
C VAL A 282 4.93 20.22 24.11
N LYS A 283 5.23 20.19 22.80
CA LYS A 283 4.20 19.99 21.77
C LYS A 283 3.51 18.64 21.90
N PHE A 284 4.26 17.58 22.22
CA PHE A 284 3.71 16.25 22.47
C PHE A 284 2.71 16.29 23.65
N ASP A 285 3.13 16.84 24.79
CA ASP A 285 2.32 16.90 26.01
C ASP A 285 1.03 17.69 25.78
N ALA A 286 1.15 18.87 25.15
CA ALA A 286 0.02 19.74 24.86
C ALA A 286 -1.08 19.07 24.01
N VAL A 287 -0.73 18.15 23.10
CA VAL A 287 -1.73 17.44 22.30
C VAL A 287 -2.60 16.53 23.18
N PHE A 288 -2.01 15.86 24.17
CA PHE A 288 -2.74 14.96 25.06
C PHE A 288 -3.48 15.71 26.16
N GLU A 289 -2.93 16.82 26.67
CA GLU A 289 -3.61 17.70 27.64
C GLU A 289 -4.97 18.20 27.14
N VAL A 290 -5.07 18.51 25.84
CA VAL A 290 -6.32 19.01 25.22
C VAL A 290 -7.44 17.96 25.23
N VAL A 291 -7.11 16.68 25.14
CA VAL A 291 -8.08 15.58 25.02
C VAL A 291 -8.23 14.74 26.28
N ALA A 292 -7.35 14.95 27.26
CA ALA A 292 -7.36 14.22 28.52
C ALA A 292 -8.61 14.58 29.32
N THR A 293 -9.39 13.55 29.62
CA THR A 293 -10.50 13.61 30.58
C THR A 293 -10.22 12.64 31.73
N PRO A 294 -10.71 12.91 32.96
CA PRO A 294 -10.45 12.05 34.11
C PRO A 294 -10.87 10.60 33.84
N GLY A 295 -9.94 9.65 34.03
CA GLY A 295 -10.17 8.23 33.75
C GLY A 295 -10.08 7.84 32.27
N SER A 296 -9.65 8.74 31.38
CA SER A 296 -9.34 8.40 30.00
C SER A 296 -7.91 7.85 29.84
N PRO A 297 -7.64 7.02 28.82
CA PRO A 297 -6.29 6.54 28.53
C PRO A 297 -5.26 7.66 28.30
N PHE A 298 -5.71 8.83 27.83
CA PHE A 298 -4.86 10.00 27.62
C PHE A 298 -4.46 10.67 28.94
N ALA A 299 -5.34 10.65 29.95
CA ALA A 299 -4.99 11.11 31.29
C ALA A 299 -3.97 10.16 31.95
N GLU A 300 -4.17 8.84 31.82
CA GLU A 300 -3.19 7.85 32.31
C GLU A 300 -1.82 7.99 31.65
N LEU A 301 -1.77 8.37 30.36
CA LEU A 301 -0.52 8.69 29.69
C LEU A 301 0.15 9.90 30.33
N LEU A 302 -0.56 11.01 30.54
CA LEU A 302 0.00 12.21 31.16
C LEU A 302 0.55 11.92 32.55
N ASP A 303 -0.17 11.15 33.37
CA ASP A 303 0.31 10.70 34.68
C ASP A 303 1.63 9.92 34.55
N CYS A 304 1.78 9.08 33.52
CA CYS A 304 3.02 8.33 33.25
C CYS A 304 4.18 9.20 32.76
N LEU A 305 3.93 10.44 32.33
CA LEU A 305 4.95 11.37 31.83
C LEU A 305 5.50 12.30 32.93
N GLU A 306 4.76 12.47 34.01
CA GLU A 306 5.16 13.28 35.17
C GLU A 306 6.19 12.57 36.08
N TYR A 307 6.33 11.25 35.95
CA TYR A 307 7.32 10.41 36.65
C TYR A 307 8.52 10.05 35.76
#